data_AF-A0A9X7JI59-F1
#
_entry.id   AF-A0A9X7JI59-F1
#
_cell.length_a   1.000
_cell.length_b   1.000
_cell.length_c   1.000
_cell.angle_alpha   90.00
_cell.angle_beta   90.00
_cell.angle_gamma   90.00
#
_symmetry.space_group_name_H-M   'P 1'
#
loop_
_entity.id
_entity.type
_entity.pdbx_description
1 polymer ?
#
loop_
_entity_poly.entity_id
_entity_poly.type
_entity_poly.pdbx_seq_one_letter_code
_entity_poly.pdbx_strand_id
1 'polypeptide(L)'
;AAQSDGPVPGPVPSPARGPQGAASCGPRPALELVDGPAPVVDAVRTLLRDIVVVATLEDAEELVAERPGAVAVTAEGDLLGAHFAQGGSGGAPSLLEVQAAVDEATAELADLDARCAVLQAAQHDAAARRAECAARVEEQAALRSAADREKSQVAQALGRLAGQARAAADEAGRTAAAVARAEEALARAGEEAEELAERLAVAEEAAPGEGAGEPDTSVRDRLVADGANARQTEMEARLQVRTHEERVKALAGRADGLDRAARAEREARARAEQRRLRLQHEARVAAAVASGARQLLAHVEVSLVRADEERRHAEEAKAARERELVAERNRGREVKSELDKLTDSVHKGEVLGAEKRLRIEQLEARALEELGVEPAALVAEYGPDQPVPPSPPAEGEELPEDPDHPRNRPASYVRTEQEKRLRAAERAYQQLGKVNPLALEEFAALEERHQFLSEQLEDLKKTRSDLLQVVKDVDKRVEEVFTEAYRDTAREFEGVFSRLFPGGEGRLVLTDPDDMLATGVDVEARPPGKKVKRLSLLSGGERSLTAVALLVAIFKARPSPFYVMDEVEAALDDTNLQRLIGIMRELQESSQLIVITHQKRTMEVADALYGVSMQGDGVSKVISQRLR
;
A
#
# COMPACT_ATOMS: atom_id res chain seq x y z
N ALA A 1 -13.99 44.89 3.30
CA ALA A 1 -15.00 44.88 4.38
C ALA A 1 -16.36 45.04 3.72
N ALA A 2 -17.34 44.18 4.05
CA ALA A 2 -18.68 44.05 3.46
C ALA A 2 -18.70 43.79 1.92
N GLN A 3 -19.32 42.73 1.37
CA GLN A 3 -20.74 42.32 1.41
C GLN A 3 -21.66 43.33 0.67
N SER A 4 -22.57 42.93 -0.22
CA SER A 4 -22.96 41.58 -0.70
C SER A 4 -23.78 41.66 -2.00
N ASP A 5 -23.72 40.64 -2.85
CA ASP A 5 -24.63 40.47 -3.99
C ASP A 5 -26.08 40.19 -3.55
N GLY A 6 -27.04 40.46 -4.43
CA GLY A 6 -28.45 40.08 -4.26
C GLY A 6 -28.89 39.02 -5.29
N PRO A 7 -30.07 38.40 -5.08
CA PRO A 7 -30.88 38.02 -6.24
C PRO A 7 -32.41 38.25 -6.08
N VAL A 8 -33.11 37.97 -7.19
CA VAL A 8 -34.55 38.16 -7.48
C VAL A 8 -35.39 36.93 -7.05
N PRO A 9 -36.73 37.00 -6.82
CA PRO A 9 -37.46 36.01 -6.01
C PRO A 9 -38.21 34.88 -6.75
N GLY A 10 -38.59 33.84 -6.00
CA GLY A 10 -39.47 32.71 -6.39
C GLY A 10 -39.93 31.87 -5.17
N PRO A 11 -41.02 31.05 -5.23
CA PRO A 11 -41.82 30.67 -4.05
C PRO A 11 -41.57 29.28 -3.40
N VAL A 12 -42.33 29.04 -2.30
CA VAL A 12 -42.23 28.02 -1.23
C VAL A 12 -42.83 26.63 -1.54
N PRO A 13 -42.51 25.59 -0.74
CA PRO A 13 -43.55 24.73 -0.15
C PRO A 13 -43.35 24.38 1.36
N SER A 14 -44.36 23.77 2.00
CA SER A 14 -44.42 23.43 3.44
C SER A 14 -44.76 21.94 3.68
N PRO A 15 -44.28 21.29 4.76
CA PRO A 15 -44.67 19.92 5.14
C PRO A 15 -45.84 19.88 6.15
N ALA A 16 -46.42 18.69 6.36
CA ALA A 16 -47.58 18.44 7.24
C ALA A 16 -47.26 17.48 8.41
N ARG A 17 -48.19 17.35 9.37
CA ARG A 17 -48.24 16.27 10.38
C ARG A 17 -49.69 15.96 10.77
N GLY A 18 -49.99 14.68 11.03
CA GLY A 18 -51.28 14.14 11.47
C GLY A 18 -51.47 14.00 13.00
N PRO A 19 -52.59 13.41 13.48
CA PRO A 19 -53.37 14.00 14.58
C PRO A 19 -53.57 13.13 15.85
N GLN A 20 -54.24 13.72 16.87
CA GLN A 20 -54.78 13.06 18.07
C GLN A 20 -56.29 13.34 18.20
N GLY A 21 -57.07 12.36 18.67
CA GLY A 21 -58.53 12.43 18.70
C GLY A 21 -59.18 13.10 19.94
N ALA A 22 -60.24 13.85 19.63
CA ALA A 22 -61.50 14.07 20.38
C ALA A 22 -61.52 14.23 21.92
N ALA A 23 -61.89 15.44 22.36
CA ALA A 23 -62.67 15.68 23.58
C ALA A 23 -63.67 16.83 23.33
N SER A 24 -64.86 16.77 23.94
CA SER A 24 -65.94 17.73 23.65
C SER A 24 -65.60 19.16 24.08
N CYS A 25 -65.59 20.06 23.09
CA CYS A 25 -65.50 21.51 23.25
C CYS A 25 -66.35 22.15 22.15
N GLY A 26 -67.15 23.16 22.49
CA GLY A 26 -67.75 24.05 21.47
C GLY A 26 -66.66 24.83 20.71
N PRO A 27 -66.99 25.58 19.65
CA PRO A 27 -66.02 26.22 18.76
C PRO A 27 -65.02 27.11 19.52
N ARG A 28 -63.72 26.73 19.50
CA ARG A 28 -62.63 27.47 20.18
C ARG A 28 -61.68 28.06 19.15
N PRO A 29 -61.30 29.36 19.22
CA PRO A 29 -60.29 29.90 18.33
C PRO A 29 -58.99 29.09 18.44
N ALA A 30 -58.41 28.66 17.32
CA ALA A 30 -57.16 27.89 17.29
C ALA A 30 -56.01 28.64 18.01
N LEU A 31 -56.11 29.97 18.00
CA LEU A 31 -55.26 30.92 18.70
C LEU A 31 -55.24 30.75 20.24
N GLU A 32 -56.31 30.23 20.85
CA GLU A 32 -56.37 29.87 22.28
C GLU A 32 -55.71 28.52 22.61
N LEU A 33 -55.38 27.73 21.58
CA LEU A 33 -54.80 26.39 21.69
C LEU A 33 -53.28 26.39 21.39
N VAL A 34 -52.70 27.57 21.14
CA VAL A 34 -51.29 27.72 20.75
C VAL A 34 -50.56 28.69 21.69
N ASP A 35 -49.69 28.12 22.52
CA ASP A 35 -48.76 28.84 23.41
C ASP A 35 -47.31 28.75 22.90
N GLY A 36 -46.50 29.77 23.21
CA GLY A 36 -45.11 29.82 22.79
C GLY A 36 -44.39 31.13 23.16
N PRO A 37 -43.14 31.33 22.68
CA PRO A 37 -42.38 32.55 22.94
C PRO A 37 -42.95 33.75 22.16
N ALA A 38 -43.13 34.87 22.87
CA ALA A 38 -43.77 36.09 22.38
C ALA A 38 -43.43 36.53 20.93
N PRO A 39 -42.14 36.64 20.49
CA PRO A 39 -41.82 37.15 19.15
C PRO A 39 -42.29 36.24 18.00
N VAL A 40 -42.57 34.96 18.27
CA VAL A 40 -43.14 34.03 17.28
C VAL A 40 -44.66 33.97 17.42
N VAL A 41 -45.15 34.00 18.67
CA VAL A 41 -46.59 33.95 18.95
C VAL A 41 -47.34 35.11 18.32
N ASP A 42 -46.82 36.34 18.27
CA ASP A 42 -47.53 37.45 17.62
C ASP A 42 -47.73 37.24 16.10
N ALA A 43 -46.77 36.61 15.43
CA ALA A 43 -46.92 36.22 14.02
C ALA A 43 -47.93 35.08 13.86
N VAL A 44 -47.85 34.06 14.72
CA VAL A 44 -48.78 32.91 14.71
C VAL A 44 -50.20 33.32 15.05
N ARG A 45 -50.40 34.27 15.98
CA ARG A 45 -51.70 34.89 16.31
C ARG A 45 -52.29 35.65 15.13
N THR A 46 -51.46 36.19 14.25
CA THR A 46 -51.93 36.85 13.02
C THR A 46 -52.37 35.81 11.98
N LEU A 47 -51.69 34.67 11.90
CA LEU A 47 -52.00 33.58 10.97
C LEU A 47 -53.21 32.71 11.40
N LEU A 48 -53.39 32.49 12.69
CA LEU A 48 -54.47 31.65 13.25
C LEU A 48 -55.72 32.44 13.66
N ARG A 49 -55.80 33.72 13.28
CA ARG A 49 -56.81 34.66 13.80
C ARG A 49 -58.26 34.22 13.57
N ASP A 50 -58.52 33.73 12.37
CA ASP A 50 -59.85 33.36 11.89
C ASP A 50 -60.02 31.83 11.80
N ILE A 51 -59.10 31.06 12.38
CA ILE A 51 -59.15 29.60 12.46
C ILE A 51 -59.74 29.17 13.80
N VAL A 52 -60.68 28.23 13.78
CA VAL A 52 -61.45 27.77 14.94
C VAL A 52 -61.47 26.25 14.98
N VAL A 53 -61.10 25.64 16.10
CA VAL A 53 -61.15 24.20 16.28
C VAL A 53 -62.52 23.78 16.81
N VAL A 54 -63.08 22.73 16.22
CA VAL A 54 -64.40 22.15 16.48
C VAL A 54 -64.29 20.63 16.68
N ALA A 55 -65.29 20.00 17.28
CA ALA A 55 -65.21 18.59 17.65
C ALA A 55 -65.55 17.65 16.48
N THR A 56 -66.54 17.99 15.67
CA THR A 56 -67.00 17.21 14.51
C THR A 56 -67.01 18.02 13.21
N LEU A 57 -67.19 17.34 12.07
CA LEU A 57 -67.38 18.00 10.77
C LEU A 57 -68.74 18.73 10.70
N GLU A 58 -69.75 18.23 11.40
CA GLU A 58 -71.09 18.85 11.49
C GLU A 58 -71.01 20.19 12.24
N ASP A 59 -70.27 20.24 13.37
CA ASP A 59 -69.95 21.48 14.09
C ASP A 59 -69.16 22.48 13.20
N ALA A 60 -68.35 21.96 12.27
CA ALA A 60 -67.58 22.75 11.33
C ALA A 60 -68.48 23.45 10.31
N GLU A 61 -69.45 22.73 9.75
CA GLU A 61 -70.40 23.24 8.76
C GLU A 61 -71.29 24.35 9.36
N GLU A 62 -71.84 24.15 10.56
CA GLU A 62 -72.67 25.15 11.24
C GLU A 62 -71.89 26.44 11.53
N LEU A 63 -70.68 26.33 12.08
CA LEU A 63 -69.84 27.48 12.41
C LEU A 63 -69.50 28.33 11.17
N VAL A 64 -69.15 27.65 10.07
CA VAL A 64 -68.77 28.29 8.80
C VAL A 64 -69.98 28.95 8.14
N ALA A 65 -71.18 28.36 8.24
CA ALA A 65 -72.41 28.96 7.75
C ALA A 65 -72.78 30.25 8.51
N GLU A 66 -72.59 30.29 9.84
CA GLU A 66 -72.81 31.50 10.64
C GLU A 66 -71.72 32.57 10.44
N ARG A 67 -70.47 32.16 10.19
CA ARG A 67 -69.32 33.08 10.00
C ARG A 67 -68.49 32.71 8.77
N PRO A 68 -68.89 33.14 7.57
CA PRO A 68 -68.24 32.73 6.31
C PRO A 68 -66.76 33.11 6.15
N GLY A 69 -66.24 34.01 6.98
CA GLY A 69 -64.81 34.37 7.01
C GLY A 69 -63.94 33.49 7.91
N ALA A 70 -64.53 32.58 8.69
CA ALA A 70 -63.81 31.67 9.56
C ALA A 70 -63.47 30.35 8.86
N VAL A 71 -62.42 29.68 9.35
CA VAL A 71 -62.02 28.33 8.94
C VAL A 71 -62.10 27.42 10.16
N ALA A 72 -63.05 26.49 10.15
CA ALA A 72 -63.16 25.42 11.12
C ALA A 72 -62.06 24.35 10.92
N VAL A 73 -61.66 23.67 11.99
CA VAL A 73 -60.70 22.55 12.01
C VAL A 73 -61.22 21.46 12.94
N THR A 74 -61.37 20.23 12.45
CA THR A 74 -61.71 19.06 13.27
C THR A 74 -60.47 18.49 13.97
N ALA A 75 -60.67 17.69 15.02
CA ALA A 75 -59.58 16.99 15.70
C ALA A 75 -58.88 15.92 14.84
N GLU A 76 -59.54 15.43 13.78
CA GLU A 76 -58.95 14.45 12.84
C GLU A 76 -58.06 15.11 11.76
N GLY A 77 -58.00 16.44 11.75
CA GLY A 77 -57.17 17.24 10.85
C GLY A 77 -57.94 17.87 9.69
N ASP A 78 -59.27 17.86 9.72
CA ASP A 78 -60.10 18.34 8.62
C ASP A 78 -60.35 19.85 8.72
N LEU A 79 -59.82 20.61 7.77
CA LEU A 79 -60.07 22.04 7.60
C LEU A 79 -61.33 22.28 6.77
N LEU A 80 -62.21 23.16 7.23
CA LEU A 80 -63.43 23.55 6.52
C LEU A 80 -63.64 25.07 6.58
N GLY A 81 -63.78 25.73 5.44
CA GLY A 81 -64.15 27.14 5.32
C GLY A 81 -65.30 27.31 4.32
N ALA A 82 -65.88 28.50 4.22
CA ALA A 82 -67.14 28.71 3.49
C ALA A 82 -67.15 28.28 2.02
N HIS A 83 -65.97 28.10 1.43
CA HIS A 83 -65.77 27.71 0.04
C HIS A 83 -64.74 26.57 -0.14
N PHE A 84 -64.29 25.89 0.93
CA PHE A 84 -63.31 24.78 0.81
C PHE A 84 -63.39 23.77 1.97
N ALA A 85 -63.02 22.51 1.70
CA ALA A 85 -62.89 21.43 2.68
C ALA A 85 -61.61 20.62 2.39
N GLN A 86 -60.90 20.17 3.42
CA GLN A 86 -59.65 19.40 3.29
C GLN A 86 -59.44 18.51 4.52
N GLY A 87 -59.55 17.19 4.41
CA GLY A 87 -59.50 16.29 5.57
C GLY A 87 -59.03 14.85 5.31
N GLY A 88 -58.62 14.19 6.41
CA GLY A 88 -58.29 12.77 6.53
C GLY A 88 -56.94 12.27 5.99
N SER A 89 -56.05 11.79 6.89
CA SER A 89 -55.26 10.56 6.64
C SER A 89 -54.67 9.92 7.91
N GLY A 90 -55.30 8.86 8.41
CA GLY A 90 -54.69 7.87 9.31
C GLY A 90 -54.17 6.65 8.53
N GLY A 91 -53.29 6.88 7.55
CA GLY A 91 -52.79 5.85 6.62
C GLY A 91 -51.30 5.53 6.76
N ALA A 92 -50.84 4.54 6.00
CA ALA A 92 -49.41 4.29 5.78
C ALA A 92 -48.71 5.57 5.28
N PRO A 93 -47.41 5.80 5.59
CA PRO A 93 -46.72 7.06 5.31
C PRO A 93 -46.90 7.47 3.85
N SER A 94 -47.25 8.73 3.64
CA SER A 94 -47.61 9.21 2.31
C SER A 94 -46.43 9.08 1.35
N LEU A 95 -46.71 8.91 0.05
CA LEU A 95 -45.67 8.89 -0.98
C LEU A 95 -44.75 10.13 -0.93
N LEU A 96 -45.29 11.27 -0.46
CA LEU A 96 -44.54 12.50 -0.24
C LEU A 96 -43.58 12.44 0.98
N GLU A 97 -43.98 11.82 2.09
CA GLU A 97 -43.10 11.63 3.25
C GLU A 97 -42.01 10.59 2.96
N VAL A 98 -42.36 9.50 2.26
CA VAL A 98 -41.39 8.50 1.82
C VAL A 98 -40.40 9.13 0.81
N GLN A 99 -40.89 9.93 -0.15
CA GLN A 99 -40.02 10.63 -1.09
C GLN A 99 -39.12 11.65 -0.39
N ALA A 100 -39.65 12.43 0.57
CA ALA A 100 -38.84 13.39 1.34
C ALA A 100 -37.71 12.70 2.13
N ALA A 101 -37.97 11.54 2.75
CA ALA A 101 -36.94 10.76 3.42
C ALA A 101 -35.91 10.16 2.45
N VAL A 102 -36.33 9.77 1.24
CA VAL A 102 -35.42 9.32 0.17
C VAL A 102 -34.56 10.48 -0.33
N ASP A 103 -35.12 11.66 -0.53
CA ASP A 103 -34.42 12.85 -0.99
C ASP A 103 -33.40 13.34 0.06
N GLU A 104 -33.78 13.33 1.35
CA GLU A 104 -32.90 13.64 2.48
C GLU A 104 -31.73 12.65 2.57
N ALA A 105 -32.01 11.33 2.56
CA ALA A 105 -30.96 10.30 2.57
C ALA A 105 -30.05 10.37 1.33
N THR A 106 -30.58 10.77 0.17
CA THR A 106 -29.80 10.97 -1.07
C THR A 106 -28.88 12.19 -0.96
N ALA A 107 -29.34 13.27 -0.32
CA ALA A 107 -28.51 14.45 -0.05
C ALA A 107 -27.40 14.15 0.98
N GLU A 108 -27.70 13.39 2.04
CA GLU A 108 -26.69 12.93 3.01
C GLU A 108 -25.64 12.02 2.36
N LEU A 109 -26.06 11.09 1.48
CA LEU A 109 -25.15 10.22 0.74
C LEU A 109 -24.19 11.04 -0.14
N ALA A 110 -24.70 12.05 -0.86
CA ALA A 110 -23.89 12.90 -1.72
C ALA A 110 -22.86 13.74 -0.96
N ASP A 111 -23.20 14.26 0.23
CA ASP A 111 -22.24 14.97 1.10
C ASP A 111 -21.20 13.99 1.71
N LEU A 112 -21.61 12.78 2.10
CA LEU A 112 -20.67 11.75 2.55
C LEU A 112 -19.70 11.30 1.44
N ASP A 113 -20.16 11.12 0.21
CA ASP A 113 -19.32 10.80 -0.94
C ASP A 113 -18.34 11.94 -1.26
N ALA A 114 -18.79 13.19 -1.23
CA ALA A 114 -17.92 14.36 -1.39
C ALA A 114 -16.83 14.43 -0.30
N ARG A 115 -17.20 14.18 0.97
CA ARG A 115 -16.24 14.10 2.09
C ARG A 115 -15.26 12.94 1.94
N CYS A 116 -15.73 11.77 1.50
CA CYS A 116 -14.89 10.61 1.20
C CYS A 116 -13.87 10.93 0.10
N ALA A 117 -14.27 11.56 -1.00
CA ALA A 117 -13.38 11.97 -2.08
C ALA A 117 -12.30 12.96 -1.59
N VAL A 118 -12.67 13.96 -0.79
CA VAL A 118 -11.72 14.92 -0.19
C VAL A 118 -10.72 14.21 0.75
N LEU A 119 -11.19 13.29 1.59
CA LEU A 119 -10.33 12.52 2.50
C LEU A 119 -9.40 11.56 1.76
N GLN A 120 -9.85 10.93 0.68
CA GLN A 120 -9.03 10.07 -0.18
C GLN A 120 -7.93 10.88 -0.89
N ALA A 121 -8.26 12.06 -1.42
CA ALA A 121 -7.28 12.97 -2.00
C ALA A 121 -6.22 13.41 -0.96
N ALA A 122 -6.65 13.82 0.23
CA ALA A 122 -5.75 14.19 1.32
C ALA A 122 -4.87 13.02 1.79
N GLN A 123 -5.40 11.78 1.79
CA GLN A 123 -4.63 10.58 2.08
C GLN A 123 -3.57 10.30 1.00
N HIS A 124 -3.91 10.46 -0.27
CA HIS A 124 -2.98 10.31 -1.39
C HIS A 124 -1.83 11.33 -1.32
N ASP A 125 -2.15 12.61 -1.07
CA ASP A 125 -1.16 13.67 -0.88
C ASP A 125 -0.24 13.40 0.31
N ALA A 126 -0.81 12.95 1.45
CA ALA A 126 -0.02 12.58 2.63
C ALA A 126 0.89 11.37 2.36
N ALA A 127 0.43 10.38 1.60
CA ALA A 127 1.22 9.23 1.19
C ALA A 127 2.37 9.63 0.25
N ALA A 128 2.10 10.51 -0.73
CA ALA A 128 3.12 11.04 -1.64
C ALA A 128 4.20 11.83 -0.89
N ARG A 129 3.81 12.74 0.01
CA ARG A 129 4.76 13.48 0.88
C ARG A 129 5.56 12.55 1.78
N ARG A 130 4.95 11.49 2.33
CA ARG A 130 5.67 10.49 3.13
C ARG A 130 6.70 9.72 2.29
N ALA A 131 6.38 9.37 1.04
CA ALA A 131 7.31 8.73 0.12
C ALA A 131 8.49 9.65 -0.24
N GLU A 132 8.23 10.94 -0.52
CA GLU A 132 9.29 11.94 -0.76
C GLU A 132 10.20 12.09 0.48
N CYS A 133 9.62 12.25 1.68
CA CYS A 133 10.39 12.32 2.92
C CYS A 133 11.21 11.05 3.18
N ALA A 134 10.67 9.86 2.91
CA ALA A 134 11.40 8.60 3.05
C ALA A 134 12.59 8.53 2.09
N ALA A 135 12.39 8.85 0.81
CA ALA A 135 13.46 8.91 -0.18
C ALA A 135 14.57 9.90 0.22
N ARG A 136 14.20 11.06 0.78
CA ARG A 136 15.17 12.04 1.29
C ARG A 136 15.89 11.57 2.55
N VAL A 137 15.26 10.79 3.43
CA VAL A 137 15.94 10.17 4.59
C VAL A 137 16.92 9.09 4.13
N GLU A 138 16.54 8.27 3.15
CA GLU A 138 17.46 7.33 2.50
C GLU A 138 18.62 8.08 1.84
N GLU A 139 18.37 9.19 1.13
CA GLU A 139 19.41 10.08 0.55
C GLU A 139 20.30 10.75 1.63
N GLN A 140 19.83 10.99 2.85
CA GLN A 140 20.71 11.51 3.91
C GLN A 140 21.52 10.40 4.60
N ALA A 141 20.98 9.19 4.72
CA ALA A 141 21.79 8.01 5.04
C ALA A 141 22.85 7.78 3.94
N ALA A 142 22.47 8.02 2.68
CA ALA A 142 23.27 8.00 1.45
C ALA A 142 24.38 9.06 1.34
N LEU A 143 24.51 9.94 2.32
CA LEU A 143 25.58 10.96 2.35
C LEU A 143 26.35 10.95 3.68
N ARG A 144 26.00 10.02 4.58
CA ARG A 144 26.66 9.82 5.87
C ARG A 144 27.69 8.69 5.86
N SER A 145 27.34 7.49 5.39
CA SER A 145 28.22 6.31 5.61
C SER A 145 29.48 6.28 4.70
N ALA A 146 29.57 7.10 3.64
CA ALA A 146 30.77 7.37 2.82
C ALA A 146 31.55 8.52 3.39
N ALA A 147 30.90 9.53 3.95
CA ALA A 147 31.63 10.43 4.83
C ALA A 147 32.35 9.58 5.90
N ASP A 148 31.73 8.50 6.40
CA ASP A 148 32.39 7.52 7.28
C ASP A 148 33.37 6.53 6.59
N ARG A 149 33.09 5.98 5.38
CA ARG A 149 34.04 5.08 4.67
C ARG A 149 35.24 5.84 4.09
N GLU A 150 35.06 7.02 3.52
CA GLU A 150 36.14 7.92 3.07
C GLU A 150 37.00 8.35 4.27
N LYS A 151 36.38 8.79 5.37
CA LYS A 151 37.08 9.06 6.63
C LYS A 151 37.85 7.84 7.14
N SER A 152 37.30 6.63 7.01
CA SER A 152 37.99 5.39 7.36
C SER A 152 39.16 5.07 6.43
N GLN A 153 39.02 5.29 5.11
CA GLN A 153 40.10 5.16 4.13
C GLN A 153 41.22 6.17 4.38
N VAL A 154 40.88 7.43 4.66
CA VAL A 154 41.83 8.49 5.03
C VAL A 154 42.53 8.14 6.35
N ALA A 155 41.81 7.62 7.35
CA ALA A 155 42.40 7.17 8.62
C ALA A 155 43.37 5.98 8.41
N GLN A 156 43.02 5.00 7.57
CA GLN A 156 43.91 3.89 7.21
C GLN A 156 45.14 4.37 6.43
N ALA A 157 44.97 5.29 5.48
CA ALA A 157 46.07 5.87 4.73
C ALA A 157 47.03 6.67 5.63
N LEU A 158 46.49 7.46 6.57
CA LEU A 158 47.25 8.15 7.61
C LEU A 158 47.99 7.16 8.52
N GLY A 159 47.34 6.09 8.96
CA GLY A 159 47.97 5.03 9.76
C GLY A 159 49.14 4.38 9.04
N ARG A 160 48.98 4.02 7.75
CA ARG A 160 50.04 3.47 6.91
C ARG A 160 51.21 4.43 6.73
N LEU A 161 50.92 5.70 6.43
CA LEU A 161 51.93 6.75 6.25
C LEU A 161 52.68 7.05 7.56
N ALA A 162 51.99 7.05 8.70
CA ALA A 162 52.60 7.21 10.02
C ALA A 162 53.50 6.01 10.38
N GLY A 163 53.10 4.79 10.03
CA GLY A 163 53.93 3.59 10.17
C GLY A 163 55.20 3.66 9.31
N GLN A 164 55.08 4.06 8.04
CA GLN A 164 56.22 4.28 7.15
C GLN A 164 57.16 5.37 7.68
N ALA A 165 56.61 6.48 8.20
CA ALA A 165 57.41 7.56 8.77
C ALA A 165 58.18 7.14 10.02
N ARG A 166 57.59 6.31 10.90
CA ARG A 166 58.29 5.70 12.04
C ARG A 166 59.43 4.78 11.59
N ALA A 167 59.14 3.83 10.70
CA ALA A 167 60.16 2.90 10.19
C ALA A 167 61.35 3.64 9.53
N ALA A 168 61.09 4.73 8.80
CA ALA A 168 62.13 5.56 8.22
C ALA A 168 62.93 6.33 9.29
N ALA A 169 62.29 6.82 10.36
CA ALA A 169 62.97 7.47 11.48
C ALA A 169 63.84 6.47 12.28
N ASP A 170 63.37 5.24 12.48
CA ASP A 170 64.10 4.18 13.18
C ASP A 170 65.32 3.70 12.37
N GLU A 171 65.23 3.68 11.02
CA GLU A 171 66.36 3.42 10.12
C GLU A 171 67.36 4.60 10.10
N ALA A 172 66.88 5.84 10.11
CA ALA A 172 67.73 7.03 10.23
C ALA A 172 68.49 7.05 11.57
N GLY A 173 67.85 6.64 12.67
CA GLY A 173 68.50 6.47 13.98
C GLY A 173 69.58 5.38 13.97
N ARG A 174 69.29 4.22 13.37
CA ARG A 174 70.27 3.11 13.24
C ARG A 174 71.47 3.49 12.38
N THR A 175 71.25 4.18 11.26
CA THR A 175 72.34 4.65 10.38
C THR A 175 73.17 5.75 11.03
N ALA A 176 72.57 6.73 11.71
CA ALA A 176 73.30 7.72 12.50
C ALA A 176 74.18 7.08 13.59
N ALA A 177 73.65 6.08 14.32
CA ALA A 177 74.40 5.32 15.32
C ALA A 177 75.49 4.40 14.72
N ALA A 178 75.45 4.11 13.41
CA ALA A 178 76.53 3.42 12.71
C ALA A 178 77.63 4.42 12.27
N VAL A 179 77.24 5.61 11.79
CA VAL A 179 78.18 6.70 11.45
C VAL A 179 79.00 7.12 12.65
N ALA A 180 78.37 7.41 13.80
CA ALA A 180 79.09 7.80 15.02
C ALA A 180 80.16 6.77 15.46
N ARG A 181 79.83 5.47 15.36
CA ARG A 181 80.79 4.38 15.65
C ARG A 181 81.93 4.30 14.63
N ALA A 182 81.69 4.64 13.37
CA ALA A 182 82.73 4.71 12.35
C ALA A 182 83.64 5.94 12.53
N GLU A 183 83.08 7.07 12.98
CA GLU A 183 83.84 8.29 13.30
C GLU A 183 84.73 8.07 14.54
N GLU A 184 84.23 7.41 15.59
CA GLU A 184 85.05 7.00 16.74
C GLU A 184 86.19 6.03 16.35
N ALA A 185 85.92 5.08 15.46
CA ALA A 185 86.94 4.14 14.99
C ALA A 185 88.01 4.84 14.13
N LEU A 186 87.61 5.83 13.31
CA LEU A 186 88.52 6.64 12.51
C LEU A 186 89.43 7.52 13.38
N ALA A 187 88.89 8.09 14.47
CA ALA A 187 89.68 8.90 15.41
C ALA A 187 90.81 8.07 16.05
N ARG A 188 90.49 6.88 16.58
CA ARG A 188 91.47 5.96 17.19
C ARG A 188 92.55 5.51 16.19
N ALA A 189 92.14 5.17 14.97
CA ALA A 189 93.08 4.81 13.91
C ALA A 189 93.99 5.99 13.46
N GLY A 190 93.55 7.23 13.66
CA GLY A 190 94.37 8.43 13.48
C GLY A 190 95.43 8.57 14.57
N GLU A 191 95.04 8.44 15.83
CA GLU A 191 95.94 8.48 17.00
C GLU A 191 97.02 7.37 16.90
N GLU A 192 96.63 6.15 16.54
CA GLU A 192 97.55 5.02 16.30
C GLU A 192 98.55 5.30 15.15
N ALA A 193 98.12 6.01 14.11
CA ALA A 193 98.97 6.35 12.97
C ALA A 193 99.98 7.46 13.31
N GLU A 194 99.60 8.43 14.15
CA GLU A 194 100.51 9.47 14.64
C GLU A 194 101.58 8.86 15.56
N GLU A 195 101.23 7.96 16.48
CA GLU A 195 102.21 7.25 17.34
C GLU A 195 103.22 6.45 16.49
N LEU A 196 102.77 5.76 15.44
CA LEU A 196 103.64 5.00 14.55
C LEU A 196 104.56 5.91 13.71
N ALA A 197 104.11 7.10 13.33
CA ALA A 197 104.91 8.07 12.59
C ALA A 197 106.01 8.69 13.47
N GLU A 198 105.72 9.03 14.72
CA GLU A 198 106.73 9.50 15.69
C GLU A 198 107.81 8.43 15.95
N ARG A 199 107.39 7.16 16.08
CA ARG A 199 108.31 6.02 16.26
C ARG A 199 109.19 5.75 15.04
N LEU A 200 108.72 6.07 13.82
CA LEU A 200 109.51 5.99 12.60
C LEU A 200 110.57 7.12 12.56
N ALA A 201 110.17 8.36 12.85
CA ALA A 201 111.08 9.51 12.87
C ALA A 201 112.25 9.33 13.86
N VAL A 202 111.98 8.78 15.05
CA VAL A 202 113.02 8.46 16.05
C VAL A 202 113.97 7.33 15.59
N ALA A 203 113.52 6.44 14.70
CA ALA A 203 114.37 5.37 14.15
C ALA A 203 115.28 5.86 13.01
N GLU A 204 114.91 6.94 12.31
CA GLU A 204 115.68 7.49 11.18
C GLU A 204 116.82 8.44 11.61
N GLU A 205 116.80 8.99 12.82
CA GLU A 205 117.87 9.89 13.34
C GLU A 205 119.14 9.18 13.87
N ALA A 206 119.25 7.84 13.77
CA ALA A 206 120.26 7.07 14.52
C ALA A 206 121.15 6.10 13.69
N ALA A 207 121.90 6.59 12.68
CA ALA A 207 123.02 5.84 12.07
C ALA A 207 124.10 6.72 11.37
N PRO A 208 125.37 6.74 11.83
CA PRO A 208 126.53 7.32 11.11
C PRO A 208 127.43 6.28 10.39
N GLY A 209 128.36 6.74 9.53
CA GLY A 209 129.31 5.95 8.69
C GLY A 209 130.45 5.22 9.45
N GLU A 210 131.52 4.67 8.86
CA GLU A 210 132.14 4.70 7.50
C GLU A 210 132.74 3.28 7.15
N GLY A 211 133.62 2.98 6.16
CA GLY A 211 134.33 3.72 5.08
C GLY A 211 135.50 2.90 4.43
N ALA A 212 135.78 3.12 3.13
CA ALA A 212 136.93 2.66 2.29
C ALA A 212 137.20 1.12 2.09
N GLY A 213 137.70 0.61 0.95
CA GLY A 213 138.01 1.23 -0.36
C GLY A 213 138.61 0.27 -1.43
N GLU A 214 138.57 0.70 -2.71
CA GLU A 214 139.24 0.20 -3.94
C GLU A 214 138.91 -1.22 -4.52
N PRO A 215 139.01 -1.45 -5.85
CA PRO A 215 139.54 -0.58 -6.94
C PRO A 215 138.46 -0.03 -7.91
N ASP A 216 138.89 0.70 -8.94
CA ASP A 216 138.07 1.60 -9.75
C ASP A 216 137.09 0.93 -10.77
N THR A 217 135.85 0.74 -10.34
CA THR A 217 134.63 0.86 -11.19
C THR A 217 133.81 2.11 -10.82
N SER A 218 134.42 3.04 -10.09
CA SER A 218 133.75 4.05 -9.26
C SER A 218 132.87 5.01 -10.06
N VAL A 219 133.27 5.37 -11.28
CA VAL A 219 132.48 6.26 -12.15
C VAL A 219 131.25 5.56 -12.72
N ARG A 220 131.36 4.28 -13.11
CA ARG A 220 130.21 3.50 -13.58
C ARG A 220 129.23 3.27 -12.44
N ASP A 221 129.73 2.85 -11.28
CA ASP A 221 128.88 2.47 -10.17
C ASP A 221 128.31 3.69 -9.42
N ARG A 222 129.01 4.85 -9.43
CA ARG A 222 128.39 6.15 -9.12
C ARG A 222 127.30 6.50 -10.12
N LEU A 223 127.56 6.50 -11.44
CA LEU A 223 126.52 6.86 -12.40
C LEU A 223 125.31 5.91 -12.40
N VAL A 224 125.51 4.63 -12.03
CA VAL A 224 124.42 3.67 -11.80
C VAL A 224 123.70 3.96 -10.47
N ALA A 225 124.41 4.31 -9.39
CA ALA A 225 123.81 4.69 -8.11
C ALA A 225 123.08 6.04 -8.19
N ASP A 226 123.67 7.06 -8.82
CA ASP A 226 123.07 8.36 -9.12
C ASP A 226 121.87 8.19 -10.06
N GLY A 227 121.98 7.31 -11.05
CA GLY A 227 120.88 6.96 -11.95
C GLY A 227 119.77 6.15 -11.28
N ALA A 228 120.07 5.33 -10.26
CA ALA A 228 119.11 4.63 -9.44
C ALA A 228 118.42 5.60 -8.45
N ASN A 229 119.20 6.45 -7.76
CA ASN A 229 118.72 7.52 -6.90
C ASN A 229 117.80 8.47 -7.66
N ALA A 230 118.21 8.98 -8.83
CA ALA A 230 117.38 9.88 -9.63
C ALA A 230 116.07 9.23 -10.10
N ARG A 231 116.08 7.93 -10.45
CA ARG A 231 114.85 7.17 -10.75
C ARG A 231 114.00 6.95 -9.51
N GLN A 232 114.61 6.76 -8.34
CA GLN A 232 113.91 6.65 -7.08
C GLN A 232 113.26 7.99 -6.72
N THR A 233 113.96 9.13 -6.83
CA THR A 233 113.37 10.47 -6.61
C THR A 233 112.27 10.77 -7.62
N GLU A 234 112.45 10.37 -8.89
CA GLU A 234 111.38 10.47 -9.90
C GLU A 234 110.17 9.60 -9.55
N MET A 235 110.38 8.37 -9.10
CA MET A 235 109.32 7.44 -8.71
C MET A 235 108.58 7.92 -7.46
N GLU A 236 109.30 8.43 -6.46
CA GLU A 236 108.74 9.07 -5.26
C GLU A 236 107.94 10.33 -5.62
N ALA A 237 108.46 11.21 -6.49
CA ALA A 237 107.74 12.39 -6.96
C ALA A 237 106.48 12.02 -7.76
N ARG A 238 106.56 11.02 -8.65
CA ARG A 238 105.40 10.48 -9.39
C ARG A 238 104.37 9.85 -8.44
N LEU A 239 104.81 9.16 -7.39
CA LEU A 239 103.94 8.59 -6.37
C LEU A 239 103.23 9.71 -5.59
N GLN A 240 103.97 10.74 -5.13
CA GLN A 240 103.39 11.90 -4.46
C GLN A 240 102.36 12.62 -5.33
N VAL A 241 102.66 12.92 -6.60
CA VAL A 241 101.71 13.52 -7.54
C VAL A 241 100.43 12.68 -7.63
N ARG A 242 100.56 11.36 -7.81
CA ARG A 242 99.40 10.45 -7.88
C ARG A 242 98.60 10.41 -6.57
N THR A 243 99.27 10.44 -5.41
CA THR A 243 98.62 10.54 -4.09
C THR A 243 97.88 11.86 -3.92
N HIS A 244 98.44 12.98 -4.41
CA HIS A 244 97.77 14.28 -4.42
C HIS A 244 96.57 14.30 -5.37
N GLU A 245 96.67 13.71 -6.57
CA GLU A 245 95.54 13.57 -7.50
C GLU A 245 94.39 12.75 -6.91
N GLU A 246 94.69 11.63 -6.22
CA GLU A 246 93.69 10.81 -5.55
C GLU A 246 93.08 11.55 -4.34
N ARG A 247 93.88 12.29 -3.56
CA ARG A 247 93.37 13.18 -2.49
C ARG A 247 92.44 14.27 -3.05
N VAL A 248 92.77 14.90 -4.17
CA VAL A 248 91.91 15.91 -4.83
C VAL A 248 90.60 15.28 -5.31
N LYS A 249 90.63 14.10 -5.92
CA LYS A 249 89.41 13.37 -6.32
C LYS A 249 88.54 12.99 -5.12
N ALA A 250 89.15 12.53 -4.02
CA ALA A 250 88.44 12.20 -2.78
C ALA A 250 87.80 13.44 -2.13
N LEU A 251 88.50 14.57 -2.10
CA LEU A 251 87.97 15.84 -1.60
C LEU A 251 86.82 16.38 -2.46
N ALA A 252 86.95 16.32 -3.79
CA ALA A 252 85.89 16.71 -4.72
C ALA A 252 84.62 15.84 -4.51
N GLY A 253 84.77 14.52 -4.45
CA GLY A 253 83.66 13.60 -4.16
C GLY A 253 83.01 13.84 -2.79
N ARG A 254 83.78 14.25 -1.77
CA ARG A 254 83.27 14.62 -0.45
C ARG A 254 82.51 15.95 -0.48
N ALA A 255 82.99 16.94 -1.25
CA ALA A 255 82.28 18.21 -1.46
C ALA A 255 80.94 18.01 -2.21
N ASP A 256 80.93 17.21 -3.28
CA ASP A 256 79.71 16.84 -4.02
C ASP A 256 78.72 16.02 -3.16
N GLY A 257 79.23 15.24 -2.20
CA GLY A 257 78.42 14.54 -1.20
C GLY A 257 77.75 15.53 -0.24
N LEU A 258 78.51 16.48 0.30
CA LEU A 258 78.02 17.49 1.24
C LEU A 258 77.01 18.45 0.58
N ASP A 259 77.23 18.89 -0.65
CA ASP A 259 76.28 19.80 -1.32
C ASP A 259 74.97 19.07 -1.69
N ARG A 260 75.02 17.79 -2.07
CA ARG A 260 73.81 16.97 -2.22
C ARG A 260 73.05 16.79 -0.90
N ALA A 261 73.75 16.54 0.20
CA ALA A 261 73.13 16.46 1.53
C ALA A 261 72.48 17.79 1.95
N ALA A 262 73.16 18.92 1.72
CA ALA A 262 72.63 20.25 2.02
C ALA A 262 71.38 20.60 1.17
N ARG A 263 71.34 20.20 -0.11
CA ARG A 263 70.14 20.34 -0.95
C ARG A 263 68.99 19.48 -0.44
N ALA A 264 69.24 18.21 -0.12
CA ALA A 264 68.23 17.29 0.40
C ALA A 264 67.61 17.79 1.73
N GLU A 265 68.43 18.32 2.64
CA GLU A 265 67.97 18.91 3.91
C GLU A 265 67.10 20.16 3.70
N ARG A 266 67.48 21.05 2.77
CA ARG A 266 66.67 22.23 2.41
C ARG A 266 65.29 21.83 1.85
N GLU A 267 65.25 20.85 0.96
CA GLU A 267 63.98 20.32 0.44
C GLU A 267 63.15 19.60 1.51
N ALA A 268 63.79 18.85 2.43
CA ALA A 268 63.12 18.19 3.53
C ALA A 268 62.44 19.20 4.47
N ARG A 269 63.13 20.29 4.82
CA ARG A 269 62.57 21.41 5.60
C ARG A 269 61.39 22.07 4.87
N ALA A 270 61.52 22.39 3.59
CA ALA A 270 60.43 22.98 2.80
C ALA A 270 59.18 22.07 2.76
N ARG A 271 59.37 20.75 2.54
CA ARG A 271 58.28 19.76 2.57
C ARG A 271 57.64 19.62 3.96
N ALA A 272 58.43 19.68 5.02
CA ALA A 272 57.94 19.63 6.40
C ALA A 272 57.12 20.89 6.77
N GLU A 273 57.57 22.07 6.35
CA GLU A 273 56.87 23.33 6.59
C GLU A 273 55.54 23.40 5.84
N GLN A 274 55.50 23.03 4.57
CA GLN A 274 54.25 22.91 3.80
C GLN A 274 53.26 21.94 4.46
N ARG A 275 53.75 20.78 4.94
CA ARG A 275 52.90 19.81 5.67
C ARG A 275 52.36 20.39 6.97
N ARG A 276 53.17 21.15 7.73
CA ARG A 276 52.75 21.82 8.96
C ARG A 276 51.64 22.86 8.70
N LEU A 277 51.81 23.70 7.67
CA LEU A 277 50.81 24.70 7.28
C LEU A 277 49.49 24.05 6.85
N ARG A 278 49.55 22.97 6.07
CA ARG A 278 48.38 22.18 5.66
C ARG A 278 47.63 21.60 6.87
N LEU A 279 48.33 20.94 7.80
CA LEU A 279 47.73 20.38 9.01
C LEU A 279 47.10 21.47 9.91
N GLN A 280 47.71 22.65 10.01
CA GLN A 280 47.12 23.78 10.74
C GLN A 280 45.83 24.30 10.08
N HIS A 281 45.76 24.31 8.75
CA HIS A 281 44.53 24.67 8.03
C HIS A 281 43.43 23.62 8.23
N GLU A 282 43.75 22.34 8.03
CA GLU A 282 42.83 21.21 8.23
C GLU A 282 42.29 21.17 9.68
N ALA A 283 43.13 21.43 10.68
CA ALA A 283 42.70 21.53 12.08
C ALA A 283 41.74 22.70 12.35
N ARG A 284 41.95 23.87 11.72
CA ARG A 284 41.03 25.03 11.82
C ARG A 284 39.66 24.71 11.19
N VAL A 285 39.65 24.07 10.03
CA VAL A 285 38.41 23.65 9.36
C VAL A 285 37.66 22.64 10.22
N ALA A 286 38.35 21.61 10.74
CA ALA A 286 37.75 20.62 11.63
C ALA A 286 37.16 21.24 12.92
N ALA A 287 37.86 22.23 13.51
CA ALA A 287 37.36 22.95 14.68
C ALA A 287 36.10 23.78 14.38
N ALA A 288 36.04 24.45 13.22
CA ALA A 288 34.87 25.20 12.77
C ALA A 288 33.66 24.28 12.53
N VAL A 289 33.86 23.17 11.81
CA VAL A 289 32.82 22.14 11.56
C VAL A 289 32.31 21.56 12.88
N ALA A 290 33.20 21.20 13.81
CA ALA A 290 32.81 20.68 15.12
C ALA A 290 32.04 21.71 15.95
N SER A 291 32.30 23.00 15.78
CA SER A 291 31.55 24.06 16.45
C SER A 291 30.15 24.23 15.84
N GLY A 292 30.02 24.26 14.52
CA GLY A 292 28.73 24.33 13.83
C GLY A 292 27.85 23.10 14.10
N ALA A 293 28.45 21.89 14.12
CA ALA A 293 27.74 20.66 14.45
C ALA A 293 27.15 20.67 15.87
N ARG A 294 27.88 21.22 16.86
CA ARG A 294 27.36 21.37 18.24
C ARG A 294 26.21 22.37 18.33
N GLN A 295 26.27 23.47 17.59
CA GLN A 295 25.18 24.45 17.53
C GLN A 295 23.93 23.84 16.88
N LEU A 296 24.09 23.15 15.75
CA LEU A 296 23.00 22.48 15.06
C LEU A 296 22.35 21.39 15.94
N LEU A 297 23.15 20.60 16.66
CA LEU A 297 22.64 19.56 17.57
C LEU A 297 21.71 20.15 18.63
N ALA A 298 22.10 21.24 19.28
CA ALA A 298 21.25 21.91 20.29
C ALA A 298 19.91 22.40 19.72
N HIS A 299 19.88 22.87 18.47
CA HIS A 299 18.63 23.25 17.80
C HIS A 299 17.76 22.02 17.44
N VAL A 300 18.38 20.93 17.00
CA VAL A 300 17.68 19.67 16.71
C VAL A 300 17.09 19.06 17.99
N GLU A 301 17.82 19.06 19.10
CA GLU A 301 17.35 18.58 20.40
C GLU A 301 16.10 19.35 20.87
N VAL A 302 16.11 20.69 20.80
CA VAL A 302 14.93 21.51 21.12
C VAL A 302 13.76 21.23 20.18
N SER A 303 14.02 21.01 18.88
CA SER A 303 12.97 20.67 17.91
C SER A 303 12.35 19.29 18.17
N LEU A 304 13.16 18.31 18.59
CA LEU A 304 12.69 16.96 18.93
C LEU A 304 11.83 16.94 20.19
N VAL A 305 12.21 17.71 21.23
CA VAL A 305 11.40 17.84 22.46
C VAL A 305 10.01 18.42 22.12
N ARG A 306 9.96 19.51 21.36
CA ARG A 306 8.68 20.12 20.94
C ARG A 306 7.82 19.17 20.12
N ALA A 307 8.41 18.44 19.17
CA ALA A 307 7.69 17.47 18.36
C ALA A 307 7.13 16.30 19.19
N ASP A 308 7.84 15.86 20.24
CA ASP A 308 7.35 14.82 21.15
C ASP A 308 6.25 15.32 22.10
N GLU A 309 6.30 16.59 22.52
CA GLU A 309 5.22 17.28 23.26
C GLU A 309 3.94 17.42 22.40
N GLU A 310 4.07 17.93 21.17
CA GLU A 310 2.97 18.04 20.20
C GLU A 310 2.35 16.66 19.90
N ARG A 311 3.20 15.63 19.70
CA ARG A 311 2.75 14.24 19.50
C ARG A 311 1.98 13.71 20.70
N ARG A 312 2.47 13.90 21.94
CA ARG A 312 1.76 13.46 23.16
C ARG A 312 0.38 14.11 23.26
N HIS A 313 0.27 15.42 23.06
CA HIS A 313 -1.02 16.11 23.10
C HIS A 313 -1.99 15.61 22.02
N ALA A 314 -1.50 15.31 20.81
CA ALA A 314 -2.33 14.71 19.77
C ALA A 314 -2.80 13.28 20.13
N GLU A 315 -1.94 12.46 20.72
CA GLU A 315 -2.25 11.10 21.19
C GLU A 315 -3.27 11.12 22.34
N GLU A 316 -3.13 12.03 23.31
CA GLU A 316 -4.08 12.23 24.41
C GLU A 316 -5.46 12.70 23.91
N ALA A 317 -5.49 13.68 22.99
CA ALA A 317 -6.72 14.17 22.38
C ALA A 317 -7.43 13.08 21.58
N LYS A 318 -6.69 12.29 20.80
CA LYS A 318 -7.22 11.11 20.09
C LYS A 318 -7.82 10.09 21.07
N ALA A 319 -7.09 9.73 22.13
CA ALA A 319 -7.56 8.77 23.13
C ALA A 319 -8.78 9.28 23.93
N ALA A 320 -8.98 10.59 24.08
CA ALA A 320 -10.21 11.17 24.61
C ALA A 320 -11.38 10.96 23.63
N ARG A 321 -11.22 11.33 22.35
CA ARG A 321 -12.27 11.18 21.32
C ARG A 321 -12.66 9.73 21.03
N GLU A 322 -11.71 8.80 21.06
CA GLU A 322 -12.01 7.36 20.93
C GLU A 322 -12.86 6.85 22.10
N ARG A 323 -12.62 7.32 23.33
CA ARG A 323 -13.46 6.98 24.50
C ARG A 323 -14.87 7.56 24.40
N GLU A 324 -15.01 8.81 23.98
CA GLU A 324 -16.32 9.42 23.72
C GLU A 324 -17.10 8.67 22.63
N LEU A 325 -16.45 8.35 21.50
CA LEU A 325 -17.07 7.62 20.39
C LEU A 325 -17.56 6.21 20.81
N VAL A 326 -16.81 5.52 21.67
CA VAL A 326 -17.23 4.22 22.22
C VAL A 326 -18.43 4.38 23.17
N ALA A 327 -18.45 5.43 24.00
CA ALA A 327 -19.57 5.71 24.89
C ALA A 327 -20.87 6.00 24.11
N GLU A 328 -20.82 6.85 23.09
CA GLU A 328 -21.98 7.16 22.25
C GLU A 328 -22.45 5.97 21.40
N ARG A 329 -21.53 5.13 20.91
CA ARG A 329 -21.89 3.87 20.23
C ARG A 329 -22.59 2.88 21.16
N ASN A 330 -22.23 2.84 22.44
CA ASN A 330 -22.90 1.98 23.41
C ASN A 330 -24.30 2.54 23.75
N ARG A 331 -24.44 3.85 23.97
CA ARG A 331 -25.75 4.51 24.12
C ARG A 331 -26.67 4.25 22.94
N GLY A 332 -26.17 4.39 21.71
CA GLY A 332 -26.95 4.10 20.50
C GLY A 332 -27.43 2.65 20.41
N ARG A 333 -26.64 1.68 20.91
CA ARG A 333 -27.05 0.27 20.99
C ARG A 333 -28.08 0.02 22.09
N GLU A 334 -27.95 0.68 23.24
CA GLU A 334 -28.91 0.60 24.34
C GLU A 334 -30.28 1.15 23.90
N VAL A 335 -30.31 2.38 23.37
CA VAL A 335 -31.53 3.02 22.84
C VAL A 335 -32.16 2.20 21.71
N LYS A 336 -31.35 1.65 20.79
CA LYS A 336 -31.87 0.74 19.76
C LYS A 336 -32.50 -0.52 20.38
N SER A 337 -31.87 -1.14 21.37
CA SER A 337 -32.43 -2.33 22.03
C SER A 337 -33.73 -2.02 22.79
N GLU A 338 -33.90 -0.81 23.31
CA GLU A 338 -35.17 -0.36 23.90
C GLU A 338 -36.25 -0.13 22.84
N LEU A 339 -35.89 0.49 21.70
CA LEU A 339 -36.79 0.66 20.55
C LEU A 339 -37.26 -0.67 19.97
N ASP A 340 -36.34 -1.62 19.76
CA ASP A 340 -36.65 -2.96 19.24
C ASP A 340 -37.66 -3.67 20.16
N LYS A 341 -37.44 -3.65 21.49
CA LYS A 341 -38.38 -4.22 22.49
C LYS A 341 -39.75 -3.54 22.49
N LEU A 342 -39.78 -2.21 22.36
CA LEU A 342 -41.03 -1.46 22.32
C LEU A 342 -41.82 -1.81 21.06
N THR A 343 -41.15 -1.87 19.91
CA THR A 343 -41.71 -2.25 18.61
C THR A 343 -42.30 -3.66 18.65
N ASP A 344 -41.56 -4.65 19.17
CA ASP A 344 -42.05 -6.02 19.38
C ASP A 344 -43.31 -6.06 20.28
N SER A 345 -43.37 -5.21 21.31
CA SER A 345 -44.51 -5.14 22.23
C SER A 345 -45.77 -4.56 21.58
N VAL A 346 -45.61 -3.51 20.76
CA VAL A 346 -46.70 -2.90 19.99
C VAL A 346 -47.20 -3.88 18.94
N HIS A 347 -46.30 -4.46 18.14
CA HIS A 347 -46.67 -5.41 17.09
C HIS A 347 -47.39 -6.64 17.67
N LYS A 348 -46.95 -7.16 18.82
CA LYS A 348 -47.66 -8.24 19.53
C LYS A 348 -49.07 -7.82 19.98
N GLY A 349 -49.24 -6.57 20.42
CA GLY A 349 -50.54 -6.00 20.77
C GLY A 349 -51.46 -5.87 19.56
N GLU A 350 -50.95 -5.37 18.44
CA GLU A 350 -51.65 -5.24 17.16
C GLU A 350 -52.09 -6.61 16.61
N VAL A 351 -51.20 -7.60 16.60
CA VAL A 351 -51.49 -8.97 16.16
C VAL A 351 -52.59 -9.60 17.03
N LEU A 352 -52.53 -9.45 18.36
CA LEU A 352 -53.60 -9.92 19.24
C LEU A 352 -54.92 -9.17 18.99
N GLY A 353 -54.87 -7.85 18.77
CA GLY A 353 -56.06 -7.05 18.43
C GLY A 353 -56.67 -7.40 17.06
N ALA A 354 -55.85 -7.77 16.08
CA ALA A 354 -56.28 -8.29 14.79
C ALA A 354 -56.88 -9.69 14.94
N GLU A 355 -56.24 -10.60 15.69
CA GLU A 355 -56.76 -11.95 15.99
C GLU A 355 -58.13 -11.88 16.68
N LYS A 356 -58.32 -10.97 17.65
CA LYS A 356 -59.63 -10.81 18.31
C LYS A 356 -60.69 -10.18 17.43
N ARG A 357 -60.36 -9.20 16.58
CA ARG A 357 -61.30 -8.63 15.59
C ARG A 357 -61.71 -9.67 14.56
N LEU A 358 -60.74 -10.33 13.91
CA LEU A 358 -61.00 -11.43 12.98
C LEU A 358 -61.82 -12.55 13.63
N ARG A 359 -61.61 -12.84 14.93
CA ARG A 359 -62.41 -13.83 15.64
C ARG A 359 -63.86 -13.38 15.92
N ILE A 360 -64.09 -12.09 16.14
CA ILE A 360 -65.43 -11.51 16.21
C ILE A 360 -66.08 -11.58 14.83
N GLU A 361 -65.45 -11.02 13.80
CA GLU A 361 -65.91 -11.05 12.41
C GLU A 361 -66.23 -12.47 11.92
N GLN A 362 -65.40 -13.47 12.25
CA GLN A 362 -65.68 -14.89 11.97
C GLN A 362 -66.95 -15.41 12.65
N LEU A 363 -67.23 -15.00 13.89
CA LEU A 363 -68.43 -15.41 14.61
C LEU A 363 -69.68 -14.69 14.08
N GLU A 364 -69.52 -13.42 13.66
CA GLU A 364 -70.58 -12.61 13.08
C GLU A 364 -70.95 -13.09 11.66
N ALA A 365 -69.95 -13.28 10.80
CA ALA A 365 -70.12 -13.87 9.47
C ALA A 365 -70.71 -15.29 9.57
N ARG A 366 -70.25 -16.11 10.52
CA ARG A 366 -70.81 -17.45 10.72
C ARG A 366 -72.28 -17.41 11.17
N ALA A 367 -72.68 -16.45 12.01
CA ALA A 367 -74.09 -16.26 12.37
C ALA A 367 -74.93 -15.87 11.13
N LEU A 368 -74.39 -15.01 10.27
CA LEU A 368 -75.10 -14.53 9.08
C LEU A 368 -75.13 -15.57 7.94
N GLU A 369 -74.06 -16.34 7.72
CA GLU A 369 -73.94 -17.36 6.67
C GLU A 369 -74.58 -18.70 7.03
N GLU A 370 -74.32 -19.25 8.23
CA GLU A 370 -74.87 -20.56 8.62
C GLU A 370 -76.32 -20.47 9.10
N LEU A 371 -76.74 -19.34 9.68
CA LEU A 371 -78.05 -19.18 10.32
C LEU A 371 -78.93 -18.09 9.69
N GLY A 372 -78.39 -17.17 8.88
CA GLY A 372 -79.16 -16.12 8.23
C GLY A 372 -79.63 -14.99 9.16
N VAL A 373 -79.04 -14.84 10.35
CA VAL A 373 -79.50 -13.91 11.41
C VAL A 373 -78.34 -13.05 11.88
N GLU A 374 -78.58 -11.75 12.05
CA GLU A 374 -77.57 -10.82 12.60
C GLU A 374 -77.21 -11.18 14.05
N PRO A 375 -75.95 -10.98 14.49
CA PRO A 375 -75.47 -11.42 15.81
C PRO A 375 -76.29 -10.88 17.00
N ALA A 376 -76.73 -9.61 16.92
CA ALA A 376 -77.56 -8.99 17.95
C ALA A 376 -78.96 -9.62 18.03
N ALA A 377 -79.59 -9.89 16.87
CA ALA A 377 -80.87 -10.58 16.79
C ALA A 377 -80.75 -12.04 17.24
N LEU A 378 -79.66 -12.74 16.88
CA LEU A 378 -79.41 -14.12 17.30
C LEU A 378 -79.33 -14.24 18.84
N VAL A 379 -78.65 -13.30 19.51
CA VAL A 379 -78.58 -13.26 20.98
C VAL A 379 -79.92 -12.85 21.60
N ALA A 380 -80.64 -11.90 20.99
CA ALA A 380 -81.92 -11.42 21.52
C ALA A 380 -83.07 -12.45 21.38
N GLU A 381 -83.15 -13.16 20.26
CA GLU A 381 -84.27 -14.06 19.92
C GLU A 381 -83.98 -15.54 20.21
N TYR A 382 -82.71 -15.95 20.21
CA TYR A 382 -82.27 -17.34 20.43
C TYR A 382 -81.29 -17.49 21.60
N GLY A 383 -81.16 -16.46 22.44
CA GLY A 383 -80.37 -16.49 23.67
C GLY A 383 -80.91 -17.47 24.72
N PRO A 384 -80.10 -17.77 25.77
CA PRO A 384 -80.47 -18.75 26.82
C PRO A 384 -81.66 -18.31 27.67
N ASP A 385 -82.03 -17.03 27.64
CA ASP A 385 -83.18 -16.46 28.35
C ASP A 385 -84.52 -16.64 27.58
N GLN A 386 -84.47 -17.12 26.32
CA GLN A 386 -85.64 -17.33 25.48
C GLN A 386 -86.15 -18.79 25.53
N PRO A 387 -87.48 -19.02 25.38
CA PRO A 387 -88.05 -20.36 25.38
C PRO A 387 -87.76 -21.09 24.05
N VAL A 388 -87.26 -22.32 24.14
CA VAL A 388 -86.87 -23.12 22.98
C VAL A 388 -88.11 -23.71 22.28
N PRO A 389 -88.30 -23.50 20.97
CA PRO A 389 -89.44 -24.04 20.24
C PRO A 389 -89.41 -25.59 20.15
N PRO A 390 -90.60 -26.23 20.08
CA PRO A 390 -90.72 -27.68 20.01
C PRO A 390 -89.91 -28.26 18.84
N SER A 391 -89.40 -29.48 19.02
CA SER A 391 -88.61 -30.15 17.98
C SER A 391 -89.50 -30.69 16.87
N PRO A 392 -89.02 -30.74 15.61
CA PRO A 392 -89.58 -31.64 14.61
C PRO A 392 -89.67 -33.08 15.17
N PRO A 393 -90.65 -33.88 14.72
CA PRO A 393 -90.74 -35.27 15.13
C PRO A 393 -89.47 -36.04 14.73
N ALA A 394 -89.02 -36.95 15.59
CA ALA A 394 -88.01 -37.92 15.20
C ALA A 394 -88.56 -38.89 14.14
N GLU A 395 -87.69 -39.58 13.39
CA GLU A 395 -88.13 -40.61 12.43
C GLU A 395 -88.96 -41.69 13.15
N GLY A 396 -90.25 -41.78 12.81
CA GLY A 396 -91.22 -42.70 13.43
C GLY A 396 -91.95 -42.17 14.67
N GLU A 397 -91.79 -40.90 15.05
CA GLU A 397 -92.55 -40.26 16.14
C GLU A 397 -93.84 -39.60 15.61
N GLU A 398 -95.01 -40.12 15.99
CA GLU A 398 -96.30 -39.45 15.77
C GLU A 398 -96.55 -38.43 16.88
N LEU A 399 -96.70 -37.14 16.52
CA LEU A 399 -96.97 -36.07 17.48
C LEU A 399 -98.46 -36.05 17.87
N PRO A 400 -98.80 -35.84 19.15
CA PRO A 400 -100.18 -35.64 19.58
C PRO A 400 -100.82 -34.42 18.90
N GLU A 401 -102.04 -34.57 18.39
CA GLU A 401 -102.80 -33.50 17.71
C GLU A 401 -103.20 -32.33 18.64
N ASP A 402 -103.16 -32.52 19.96
CA ASP A 402 -103.51 -31.51 20.96
C ASP A 402 -102.44 -30.39 21.04
N PRO A 403 -102.78 -29.13 20.70
CA PRO A 403 -101.84 -28.01 20.79
C PRO A 403 -101.32 -27.73 22.21
N ASP A 404 -102.08 -28.09 23.24
CA ASP A 404 -101.74 -27.83 24.64
C ASP A 404 -100.90 -28.95 25.28
N HIS A 405 -100.62 -30.02 24.54
CA HIS A 405 -99.80 -31.13 25.01
C HIS A 405 -98.35 -30.69 25.35
N PRO A 406 -97.73 -31.15 26.47
CA PRO A 406 -96.40 -30.70 26.89
C PRO A 406 -95.27 -30.87 25.86
N ARG A 407 -95.40 -31.80 24.91
CA ARG A 407 -94.44 -32.02 23.80
C ARG A 407 -94.47 -30.89 22.75
N ASN A 408 -95.60 -30.18 22.64
CA ASN A 408 -95.88 -29.20 21.60
C ASN A 408 -95.66 -27.74 22.09
N ARG A 409 -95.44 -27.54 23.38
CA ARG A 409 -95.17 -26.22 23.98
C ARG A 409 -93.68 -25.89 24.00
N PRO A 410 -93.29 -24.60 23.89
CA PRO A 410 -91.90 -24.18 24.09
C PRO A 410 -91.38 -24.53 25.49
N ALA A 411 -90.13 -24.98 25.58
CA ALA A 411 -89.50 -25.42 26.82
C ALA A 411 -88.42 -24.43 27.30
N SER A 412 -88.11 -24.41 28.59
CA SER A 412 -86.99 -23.65 29.14
C SER A 412 -85.66 -24.12 28.55
N TYR A 413 -84.73 -23.21 28.28
CA TYR A 413 -83.40 -23.56 27.75
C TYR A 413 -82.63 -24.48 28.72
N VAL A 414 -82.36 -25.72 28.28
CA VAL A 414 -81.48 -26.68 28.96
C VAL A 414 -80.29 -26.98 28.06
N ARG A 415 -79.13 -26.42 28.40
CA ARG A 415 -77.89 -26.50 27.60
C ARG A 415 -77.53 -27.92 27.16
N THR A 416 -77.61 -28.89 28.06
CA THR A 416 -77.24 -30.30 27.81
C THR A 416 -78.19 -31.02 26.84
N GLU A 417 -79.40 -30.53 26.64
CA GLU A 417 -80.36 -31.05 25.67
C GLU A 417 -80.18 -30.38 24.30
N GLN A 418 -79.94 -29.06 24.28
CA GLN A 418 -79.65 -28.36 23.03
C GLN A 418 -78.30 -28.78 22.43
N GLU A 419 -77.28 -29.05 23.24
CA GLU A 419 -76.01 -29.64 22.78
C GLU A 419 -76.20 -31.04 22.17
N LYS A 420 -77.18 -31.84 22.63
CA LYS A 420 -77.52 -33.13 22.00
C LYS A 420 -78.25 -32.94 20.67
N ARG A 421 -79.20 -31.99 20.62
CA ARG A 421 -79.99 -31.64 19.43
C ARG A 421 -79.10 -31.09 18.31
N LEU A 422 -78.19 -30.16 18.64
CA LEU A 422 -77.16 -29.64 17.75
C LEU A 422 -76.29 -30.76 17.18
N ARG A 423 -75.73 -31.64 18.03
CA ARG A 423 -74.91 -32.79 17.58
C ARG A 423 -75.66 -33.80 16.70
N ALA A 424 -76.99 -33.81 16.69
CA ALA A 424 -77.79 -34.63 15.79
C ALA A 424 -77.94 -33.95 14.42
N ALA A 425 -78.27 -32.65 14.42
CA ALA A 425 -78.35 -31.84 13.21
C ALA A 425 -76.99 -31.71 12.49
N GLU A 426 -75.90 -31.46 13.23
CA GLU A 426 -74.53 -31.43 12.69
C GLU A 426 -74.13 -32.76 12.02
N ARG A 427 -74.57 -33.90 12.56
CA ARG A 427 -74.31 -35.22 11.96
C ARG A 427 -75.06 -35.41 10.64
N ALA A 428 -76.31 -34.96 10.55
CA ALA A 428 -77.07 -34.96 9.30
C ALA A 428 -76.45 -34.00 8.26
N TYR A 429 -76.01 -32.81 8.69
CA TYR A 429 -75.33 -31.85 7.83
C TYR A 429 -73.98 -32.38 7.30
N GLN A 430 -73.17 -33.00 8.16
CA GLN A 430 -71.88 -33.58 7.75
C GLN A 430 -72.00 -34.72 6.74
N GLN A 431 -73.12 -35.44 6.70
CA GLN A 431 -73.35 -36.51 5.71
C GLN A 431 -73.54 -36.00 4.28
N LEU A 432 -73.85 -34.71 4.08
CA LEU A 432 -73.94 -34.09 2.75
C LEU A 432 -72.56 -33.83 2.11
N GLY A 433 -71.48 -33.85 2.91
CA GLY A 433 -70.13 -33.55 2.45
C GLY A 433 -69.86 -32.05 2.25
N LYS A 434 -68.59 -31.67 2.12
CA LYS A 434 -68.19 -30.28 1.87
C LYS A 434 -68.05 -30.03 0.37
N VAL A 435 -68.91 -29.17 -0.18
CA VAL A 435 -68.67 -28.51 -1.46
C VAL A 435 -67.58 -27.45 -1.26
N ASN A 436 -66.57 -27.40 -2.13
CA ASN A 436 -65.55 -26.33 -2.11
C ASN A 436 -65.97 -25.21 -3.08
N PRO A 437 -66.52 -24.08 -2.61
CA PRO A 437 -66.91 -22.97 -3.50
C PRO A 437 -65.70 -22.25 -4.12
N LEU A 438 -64.54 -22.30 -3.48
CA LEU A 438 -63.32 -21.61 -3.91
C LEU A 438 -62.51 -22.38 -4.95
N ALA A 439 -62.92 -23.60 -5.32
CA ALA A 439 -62.14 -24.48 -6.20
C ALA A 439 -61.80 -23.87 -7.58
N LEU A 440 -62.63 -22.94 -8.08
CA LEU A 440 -62.37 -22.20 -9.33
C LEU A 440 -61.33 -21.09 -9.16
N GLU A 441 -61.35 -20.40 -8.01
CA GLU A 441 -60.39 -19.33 -7.68
C GLU A 441 -59.02 -19.92 -7.31
N GLU A 442 -59.01 -21.01 -6.53
CA GLU A 442 -57.79 -21.77 -6.23
C GLU A 442 -57.13 -22.29 -7.51
N PHE A 443 -57.92 -22.80 -8.47
CA PHE A 443 -57.41 -23.24 -9.77
C PHE A 443 -56.77 -22.07 -10.54
N ALA A 444 -57.44 -20.92 -10.63
CA ALA A 444 -56.93 -19.74 -11.32
C ALA A 444 -55.61 -19.22 -10.69
N ALA A 445 -55.53 -19.15 -9.37
CA ALA A 445 -54.31 -18.73 -8.67
C ALA A 445 -53.15 -19.73 -8.83
N LEU A 446 -53.44 -21.03 -8.89
CA LEU A 446 -52.46 -22.07 -9.20
C LEU A 446 -51.99 -22.01 -10.66
N GLU A 447 -52.87 -21.67 -11.60
CA GLU A 447 -52.55 -21.49 -13.02
C GLU A 447 -51.65 -20.26 -13.24
N GLU A 448 -51.97 -19.11 -12.64
CA GLU A 448 -51.13 -17.91 -12.68
C GLU A 448 -49.74 -18.17 -12.08
N ARG A 449 -49.67 -18.83 -10.92
CA ARG A 449 -48.40 -19.22 -10.29
C ARG A 449 -47.60 -20.19 -11.16
N HIS A 450 -48.26 -21.14 -11.82
CA HIS A 450 -47.61 -22.07 -12.74
C HIS A 450 -47.04 -21.34 -13.96
N GLN A 451 -47.79 -20.38 -14.52
CA GLN A 451 -47.35 -19.57 -15.66
C GLN A 451 -46.11 -18.74 -15.30
N PHE A 452 -46.15 -18.00 -14.19
CA PHE A 452 -45.01 -17.22 -13.70
C PHE A 452 -43.75 -18.09 -13.49
N LEU A 453 -43.88 -19.24 -12.82
CA LEU A 453 -42.76 -20.15 -12.59
C LEU A 453 -42.23 -20.79 -13.89
N SER A 454 -43.08 -20.98 -14.89
CA SER A 454 -42.69 -21.50 -16.21
C SER A 454 -41.88 -20.45 -16.99
N GLU A 455 -42.30 -19.18 -16.97
CA GLU A 455 -41.58 -18.07 -17.61
C GLU A 455 -40.19 -17.87 -16.97
N GLN A 456 -40.11 -17.81 -15.63
CA GLN A 456 -38.84 -17.71 -14.91
C GLN A 456 -37.89 -18.88 -15.22
N LEU A 457 -38.43 -20.08 -15.42
CA LEU A 457 -37.65 -21.27 -15.73
C LEU A 457 -37.11 -21.27 -17.16
N GLU A 458 -37.86 -20.74 -18.14
CA GLU A 458 -37.37 -20.54 -19.51
C GLU A 458 -36.33 -19.42 -19.60
N ASP A 459 -36.51 -18.30 -18.90
CA ASP A 459 -35.51 -17.23 -18.83
C ASP A 459 -34.18 -17.72 -18.23
N LEU A 460 -34.24 -18.55 -17.18
CA LEU A 460 -33.05 -19.14 -16.57
C LEU A 460 -32.38 -20.18 -17.48
N LYS A 461 -33.14 -20.99 -18.22
CA LYS A 461 -32.60 -21.87 -19.28
C LYS A 461 -31.90 -21.08 -20.38
N LYS A 462 -32.52 -20.00 -20.85
CA LYS A 462 -31.96 -19.11 -21.88
C LYS A 462 -30.67 -18.46 -21.41
N THR A 463 -30.68 -17.84 -20.22
CA THR A 463 -29.49 -17.25 -19.60
C THR A 463 -28.34 -18.25 -19.47
N ARG A 464 -28.63 -19.51 -19.09
CA ARG A 464 -27.64 -20.59 -19.07
C ARG A 464 -27.09 -20.91 -20.46
N SER A 465 -27.94 -20.95 -21.49
CA SER A 465 -27.54 -21.20 -22.88
C SER A 465 -26.63 -20.07 -23.38
N ASP A 466 -27.00 -18.82 -23.13
CA ASP A 466 -26.26 -17.64 -23.55
C ASP A 466 -24.87 -17.59 -22.88
N LEU A 467 -24.80 -17.90 -21.57
CA LEU A 467 -23.51 -18.02 -20.86
C LEU A 467 -22.62 -19.15 -21.40
N LEU A 468 -23.19 -20.32 -21.72
CA LEU A 468 -22.41 -21.42 -22.33
C LEU A 468 -21.91 -21.06 -23.73
N GLN A 469 -22.65 -20.26 -24.50
CA GLN A 469 -22.22 -19.75 -25.79
C GLN A 469 -21.07 -18.74 -25.63
N VAL A 470 -21.16 -17.82 -24.66
CA VAL A 470 -20.05 -16.88 -24.33
C VAL A 470 -18.78 -17.62 -23.93
N VAL A 471 -18.88 -18.66 -23.08
CA VAL A 471 -17.72 -19.50 -22.71
C VAL A 471 -17.09 -20.12 -23.96
N LYS A 472 -17.90 -20.72 -24.84
CA LYS A 472 -17.43 -21.32 -26.08
C LYS A 472 -16.74 -20.33 -27.03
N ASP A 473 -17.25 -19.11 -27.12
CA ASP A 473 -16.67 -18.05 -27.96
C ASP A 473 -15.35 -17.52 -27.36
N VAL A 474 -15.23 -17.45 -26.03
CA VAL A 474 -13.98 -17.16 -25.33
C VAL A 474 -12.96 -18.27 -25.53
N ASP A 475 -13.33 -19.54 -25.31
CA ASP A 475 -12.45 -20.70 -25.48
C ASP A 475 -11.88 -20.76 -26.90
N LYS A 476 -12.73 -20.59 -27.92
CA LYS A 476 -12.31 -20.50 -29.32
C LYS A 476 -11.34 -19.34 -29.54
N ARG A 477 -11.56 -18.18 -28.91
CA ARG A 477 -10.67 -17.03 -29.07
C ARG A 477 -9.32 -17.26 -28.39
N VAL A 478 -9.29 -17.97 -27.25
CA VAL A 478 -8.05 -18.39 -26.58
C VAL A 478 -7.29 -19.39 -27.45
N GLU A 479 -7.97 -20.39 -28.02
CA GLU A 479 -7.40 -21.37 -28.96
C GLU A 479 -6.75 -20.69 -30.18
N GLU A 480 -7.45 -19.74 -30.82
CA GLU A 480 -6.93 -18.95 -31.94
C GLU A 480 -5.63 -18.20 -31.56
N VAL A 481 -5.67 -17.45 -30.45
CA VAL A 481 -4.55 -16.61 -30.00
C VAL A 481 -3.36 -17.45 -29.54
N PHE A 482 -3.59 -18.57 -28.85
CA PHE A 482 -2.55 -19.50 -28.44
C PHE A 482 -1.92 -20.18 -29.65
N THR A 483 -2.72 -20.67 -30.59
CA THR A 483 -2.23 -21.33 -31.82
C THR A 483 -1.36 -20.37 -32.66
N GLU A 484 -1.76 -19.11 -32.80
CA GLU A 484 -0.96 -18.08 -33.47
C GLU A 484 0.35 -17.83 -32.71
N ALA A 485 0.28 -17.56 -31.40
CA ALA A 485 1.44 -17.26 -30.57
C ALA A 485 2.46 -18.42 -30.53
N TYR A 486 1.98 -19.67 -30.44
CA TYR A 486 2.82 -20.87 -30.51
C TYR A 486 3.53 -20.98 -31.87
N ARG A 487 2.81 -20.80 -32.99
CA ARG A 487 3.39 -20.90 -34.34
C ARG A 487 4.43 -19.82 -34.63
N ASP A 488 4.22 -18.60 -34.13
CA ASP A 488 5.19 -17.52 -34.28
C ASP A 488 6.40 -17.73 -33.36
N THR A 489 6.18 -18.09 -32.09
CA THR A 489 7.26 -18.40 -31.13
C THR A 489 8.12 -19.58 -31.59
N ALA A 490 7.52 -20.66 -32.11
CA ALA A 490 8.25 -21.81 -32.63
C ALA A 490 9.13 -21.45 -33.84
N ARG A 491 8.62 -20.62 -34.75
CA ARG A 491 9.37 -20.11 -35.92
C ARG A 491 10.57 -19.27 -35.50
N GLU A 492 10.36 -18.35 -34.56
CA GLU A 492 11.45 -17.54 -34.02
C GLU A 492 12.45 -18.36 -33.19
N PHE A 493 12.00 -19.41 -32.49
CA PHE A 493 12.87 -20.28 -31.71
C PHE A 493 13.87 -21.05 -32.59
N GLU A 494 13.45 -21.60 -33.74
CA GLU A 494 14.39 -22.24 -34.69
C GLU A 494 15.47 -21.25 -35.18
N GLY A 495 15.07 -20.01 -35.48
CA GLY A 495 15.97 -18.94 -35.95
C GLY A 495 16.92 -18.41 -34.86
N VAL A 496 16.44 -18.22 -33.63
CA VAL A 496 17.23 -17.76 -32.48
C VAL A 496 18.19 -18.86 -32.02
N PHE A 497 17.72 -20.10 -31.91
CA PHE A 497 18.52 -21.22 -31.41
C PHE A 497 19.71 -21.52 -32.34
N SER A 498 19.49 -21.54 -33.66
CA SER A 498 20.55 -21.80 -34.65
C SER A 498 21.63 -20.70 -34.69
N ARG A 499 21.30 -19.46 -34.33
CA ARG A 499 22.26 -18.35 -34.18
C ARG A 499 23.09 -18.46 -32.90
N LEU A 500 22.47 -18.84 -31.78
CA LEU A 500 23.17 -19.05 -30.51
C LEU A 500 24.04 -20.33 -30.54
N PHE A 501 23.59 -21.37 -31.23
CA PHE A 501 24.30 -22.63 -31.43
C PHE A 501 24.51 -22.93 -32.93
N PRO A 502 25.57 -22.41 -33.58
CA PRO A 502 25.89 -22.74 -34.97
C PRO A 502 26.07 -24.26 -35.17
N GLY A 503 25.26 -24.85 -36.05
CA GLY A 503 25.21 -26.30 -36.27
C GLY A 503 24.41 -27.09 -35.23
N GLY A 504 23.65 -26.41 -34.37
CA GLY A 504 22.63 -27.00 -33.50
C GLY A 504 21.21 -26.76 -34.04
N GLU A 505 20.26 -27.57 -33.57
CA GLU A 505 18.83 -27.51 -33.91
C GLU A 505 18.01 -27.43 -32.63
N GLY A 506 16.96 -26.62 -32.60
CA GLY A 506 16.05 -26.51 -31.45
C GLY A 506 14.61 -26.41 -31.93
N ARG A 507 13.67 -27.07 -31.26
CA ARG A 507 12.24 -27.08 -31.61
C ARG A 507 11.37 -26.99 -30.37
N LEU A 508 10.17 -26.43 -30.55
CA LEU A 508 9.08 -26.49 -29.57
C LEU A 508 8.10 -27.57 -30.04
N VAL A 509 7.63 -28.40 -29.11
CA VAL A 509 6.73 -29.52 -29.37
C VAL A 509 5.57 -29.46 -28.38
N LEU A 510 4.33 -29.53 -28.87
CA LEU A 510 3.15 -29.65 -28.01
C LEU A 510 3.09 -31.04 -27.41
N THR A 511 2.80 -31.16 -26.11
CA THR A 511 2.64 -32.47 -25.46
C THR A 511 1.40 -33.20 -25.94
N ASP A 512 0.34 -32.44 -26.23
CA ASP A 512 -0.89 -32.90 -26.88
C ASP A 512 -1.26 -31.93 -28.01
N PRO A 513 -1.07 -32.28 -29.30
CA PRO A 513 -1.41 -31.39 -30.41
C PRO A 513 -2.92 -31.22 -30.67
N ASP A 514 -3.77 -32.07 -30.09
CA ASP A 514 -5.21 -32.10 -30.38
C ASP A 514 -6.03 -31.26 -29.36
N ASP A 515 -5.44 -30.85 -28.23
CA ASP A 515 -6.05 -29.96 -27.22
C ASP A 515 -5.16 -28.73 -26.94
N MET A 516 -5.38 -27.66 -27.71
CA MET A 516 -4.65 -26.38 -27.56
C MET A 516 -4.92 -25.64 -26.24
N LEU A 517 -5.93 -26.03 -25.45
CA LEU A 517 -6.28 -25.38 -24.18
C LEU A 517 -5.60 -26.05 -22.98
N ALA A 518 -5.39 -27.36 -23.04
CA ALA A 518 -4.75 -28.14 -21.97
C ALA A 518 -3.29 -28.55 -22.26
N THR A 519 -2.78 -28.38 -23.48
CA THR A 519 -1.43 -28.83 -23.87
C THR A 519 -0.29 -28.08 -23.19
N GLY A 520 0.77 -28.81 -22.84
CA GLY A 520 2.06 -28.26 -22.47
C GLY A 520 2.97 -28.03 -23.69
N VAL A 521 4.07 -27.29 -23.47
CA VAL A 521 5.11 -27.04 -24.49
C VAL A 521 6.43 -27.64 -24.00
N ASP A 522 6.89 -28.70 -24.66
CA ASP A 522 8.21 -29.29 -24.46
C ASP A 522 9.24 -28.59 -25.37
N VAL A 523 10.44 -28.34 -24.83
CA VAL A 523 11.56 -27.76 -25.56
C VAL A 523 12.60 -28.84 -25.86
N GLU A 524 12.76 -29.15 -27.15
CA GLU A 524 13.80 -30.03 -27.65
C GLU A 524 14.99 -29.22 -28.14
N ALA A 525 16.19 -29.58 -27.67
CA ALA A 525 17.43 -28.91 -28.06
C ALA A 525 18.52 -29.92 -28.43
N ARG A 526 19.24 -29.61 -29.50
CA ARG A 526 20.32 -30.41 -30.07
C ARG A 526 21.56 -29.54 -30.27
N PRO A 527 22.46 -29.46 -29.27
CA PRO A 527 23.75 -28.80 -29.42
C PRO A 527 24.62 -29.48 -30.50
N PRO A 528 25.58 -28.76 -31.12
CA PRO A 528 26.42 -29.31 -32.18
C PRO A 528 27.15 -30.59 -31.73
N GLY A 529 27.08 -31.63 -32.56
CA GLY A 529 27.70 -32.94 -32.30
C GLY A 529 26.98 -33.85 -31.30
N LYS A 530 25.83 -33.46 -30.74
CA LYS A 530 25.04 -34.28 -29.80
C LYS A 530 23.71 -34.78 -30.41
N LYS A 531 23.12 -35.80 -29.78
CA LYS A 531 21.73 -36.24 -30.05
C LYS A 531 20.74 -35.32 -29.32
N VAL A 532 19.52 -35.20 -29.84
CA VAL A 532 18.40 -34.45 -29.24
C VAL A 532 18.15 -34.92 -27.80
N LYS A 533 17.91 -33.97 -26.90
CA LYS A 533 17.56 -34.23 -25.50
C LYS A 533 16.54 -33.20 -24.99
N ARG A 534 15.70 -33.61 -24.05
CA ARG A 534 14.88 -32.68 -23.24
C ARG A 534 15.78 -31.79 -22.38
N LEU A 535 15.33 -30.56 -22.08
CA LEU A 535 16.02 -29.56 -21.26
C LEU A 535 16.69 -30.09 -19.97
N SER A 536 16.07 -31.07 -19.31
CA SER A 536 16.55 -31.67 -18.06
C SER A 536 17.85 -32.49 -18.18
N LEU A 537 18.28 -32.82 -19.41
CA LEU A 537 19.42 -33.70 -19.69
C LEU A 537 20.61 -32.97 -20.37
N LEU A 538 20.60 -31.64 -20.36
CA LEU A 538 21.65 -30.75 -20.88
C LEU A 538 22.63 -30.32 -19.78
N SER A 539 23.83 -29.84 -20.16
CA SER A 539 24.75 -29.21 -19.20
C SER A 539 24.24 -27.85 -18.72
N GLY A 540 24.76 -27.36 -17.58
CA GLY A 540 24.28 -26.12 -16.96
C GLY A 540 24.28 -24.90 -17.90
N GLY A 541 25.38 -24.68 -18.63
CA GLY A 541 25.46 -23.60 -19.62
C GLY A 541 24.58 -23.79 -20.85
N GLU A 542 24.49 -25.02 -21.38
CA GLU A 542 23.60 -25.34 -22.51
C GLU A 542 22.13 -25.13 -22.15
N ARG A 543 21.73 -25.50 -20.93
CA ARG A 543 20.36 -25.30 -20.41
C ARG A 543 20.04 -23.81 -20.25
N SER A 544 20.94 -23.02 -19.66
CA SER A 544 20.75 -21.58 -19.50
C SER A 544 20.63 -20.88 -20.86
N LEU A 545 21.51 -21.18 -21.81
CA LEU A 545 21.46 -20.57 -23.15
C LEU A 545 20.22 -21.02 -23.95
N THR A 546 19.73 -22.25 -23.76
CA THR A 546 18.46 -22.71 -24.35
C THR A 546 17.25 -21.98 -23.75
N ALA A 547 17.24 -21.71 -22.45
CA ALA A 547 16.19 -20.92 -21.80
C ALA A 547 16.20 -19.45 -22.29
N VAL A 548 17.38 -18.85 -22.43
CA VAL A 548 17.54 -17.52 -23.03
C VAL A 548 17.07 -17.50 -24.49
N ALA A 549 17.36 -18.56 -25.27
CA ALA A 549 16.87 -18.69 -26.64
C ALA A 549 15.33 -18.71 -26.71
N LEU A 550 14.67 -19.39 -25.77
CA LEU A 550 13.20 -19.41 -25.67
C LEU A 550 12.64 -18.03 -25.32
N LEU A 551 13.21 -17.35 -24.32
CA LEU A 551 12.78 -16.01 -23.92
C LEU A 551 12.91 -15.01 -25.06
N VAL A 552 14.05 -14.99 -25.76
CA VAL A 552 14.27 -14.17 -26.96
C VAL A 552 13.25 -14.49 -28.05
N ALA A 553 12.96 -15.77 -28.31
CA ALA A 553 11.98 -16.17 -29.32
C ALA A 553 10.57 -15.65 -29.01
N ILE A 554 10.15 -15.72 -27.73
CA ILE A 554 8.89 -15.15 -27.26
C ILE A 554 8.88 -13.63 -27.45
N PHE A 555 9.95 -12.94 -27.05
CA PHE A 555 10.08 -11.49 -27.17
C PHE A 555 10.04 -11.01 -28.63
N LYS A 556 10.66 -11.77 -29.54
CA LYS A 556 10.65 -11.45 -30.97
C LYS A 556 9.31 -11.76 -31.65
N ALA A 557 8.61 -12.82 -31.21
CA ALA A 557 7.27 -13.14 -31.69
C ALA A 557 6.19 -12.16 -31.18
N ARG A 558 6.35 -11.65 -29.95
CA ARG A 558 5.43 -10.70 -29.29
C ARG A 558 6.23 -9.57 -28.61
N PRO A 559 6.57 -8.49 -29.36
CA PRO A 559 7.35 -7.37 -28.83
C PRO A 559 6.60 -6.59 -27.74
N SER A 560 7.32 -6.28 -26.66
CA SER A 560 6.90 -5.45 -25.52
C SER A 560 7.54 -4.07 -25.64
N PRO A 561 6.89 -2.97 -25.17
CA PRO A 561 7.50 -1.64 -25.19
C PRO A 561 8.89 -1.58 -24.54
N PHE A 562 9.13 -2.39 -23.50
CA PHE A 562 10.44 -2.57 -22.89
C PHE A 562 10.66 -3.97 -22.33
N TYR A 563 11.93 -4.33 -22.13
CA TYR A 563 12.40 -5.54 -21.48
C TYR A 563 13.45 -5.21 -20.42
N VAL A 564 13.40 -5.91 -19.28
CA VAL A 564 14.43 -5.86 -18.24
C VAL A 564 15.10 -7.23 -18.14
N MET A 565 16.42 -7.27 -18.23
CA MET A 565 17.23 -8.49 -18.11
C MET A 565 18.24 -8.30 -17.00
N ASP A 566 18.30 -9.23 -16.04
CA ASP A 566 19.16 -9.16 -14.86
C ASP A 566 20.11 -10.37 -14.79
N GLU A 567 21.42 -10.10 -14.92
CA GLU A 567 22.54 -11.07 -14.94
C GLU A 567 22.34 -12.32 -15.81
N VAL A 568 21.53 -12.24 -16.87
CA VAL A 568 21.13 -13.36 -17.75
C VAL A 568 22.31 -14.06 -18.41
N GLU A 569 23.44 -13.37 -18.53
CA GLU A 569 24.67 -13.83 -19.14
C GLU A 569 25.74 -14.37 -18.17
N ALA A 570 25.51 -14.34 -16.85
CA ALA A 570 26.51 -14.69 -15.84
C ALA A 570 27.04 -16.14 -15.92
N ALA A 571 26.31 -17.04 -16.60
CA ALA A 571 26.68 -18.43 -16.83
C ALA A 571 27.19 -18.75 -18.25
N LEU A 572 27.46 -17.72 -19.08
CA LEU A 572 27.89 -17.87 -20.47
C LEU A 572 29.41 -17.66 -20.61
N ASP A 573 30.01 -18.34 -21.60
CA ASP A 573 31.38 -18.10 -22.03
C ASP A 573 31.45 -16.94 -23.03
N ASP A 574 32.64 -16.36 -23.22
CA ASP A 574 32.92 -15.24 -24.14
C ASP A 574 32.33 -15.44 -25.55
N THR A 575 32.29 -16.67 -26.04
CA THR A 575 31.78 -17.01 -27.38
C THR A 575 30.26 -16.90 -27.45
N ASN A 576 29.52 -17.49 -26.50
CA ASN A 576 28.06 -17.43 -26.50
C ASN A 576 27.55 -16.06 -26.02
N LEU A 577 28.28 -15.39 -25.13
CA LEU A 577 28.05 -14.00 -24.73
C LEU A 577 28.02 -13.08 -25.96
N GLN A 578 29.01 -13.19 -26.85
CA GLN A 578 29.07 -12.38 -28.08
C GLN A 578 27.91 -12.66 -29.05
N ARG A 579 27.40 -13.90 -29.11
CA ARG A 579 26.21 -14.24 -29.91
C ARG A 579 24.93 -13.65 -29.31
N LEU A 580 24.78 -13.74 -27.98
CA LEU A 580 23.63 -13.18 -27.27
C LEU A 580 23.57 -11.65 -27.42
N ILE A 581 24.71 -10.95 -27.31
CA ILE A 581 24.81 -9.50 -27.53
C ILE A 581 24.38 -9.12 -28.96
N GLY A 582 24.73 -9.93 -29.97
CA GLY A 582 24.26 -9.72 -31.35
C GLY A 582 22.73 -9.77 -31.48
N ILE A 583 22.10 -10.69 -30.75
CA ILE A 583 20.63 -10.82 -30.72
C ILE A 583 19.97 -9.69 -29.92
N MET A 584 20.57 -9.23 -28.81
CA MET A 584 20.06 -8.06 -28.07
C MET A 584 20.00 -6.79 -28.95
N ARG A 585 20.99 -6.60 -29.84
CA ARG A 585 20.99 -5.49 -30.80
C ARG A 585 19.80 -5.54 -31.78
N GLU A 586 19.44 -6.72 -32.26
CA GLU A 586 18.27 -6.88 -33.14
C GLU A 586 16.96 -6.59 -32.37
N LEU A 587 16.85 -7.02 -31.11
CA LEU A 587 15.67 -6.70 -30.28
C LEU A 587 15.55 -5.18 -30.01
N GLN A 588 16.69 -4.50 -29.83
CA GLN A 588 16.77 -3.05 -29.65
C GLN A 588 16.20 -2.24 -30.83
N GLU A 589 16.12 -2.79 -32.05
CA GLU A 589 15.51 -2.10 -33.20
C GLU A 589 14.00 -1.88 -33.02
N SER A 590 13.35 -2.65 -32.14
CA SER A 590 11.89 -2.66 -31.95
C SER A 590 11.42 -2.34 -30.53
N SER A 591 12.28 -2.54 -29.51
CA SER A 591 11.90 -2.56 -28.10
C SER A 591 13.01 -1.93 -27.24
N GLN A 592 12.66 -1.28 -26.12
CA GLN A 592 13.68 -0.74 -25.21
C GLN A 592 14.26 -1.86 -24.32
N LEU A 593 15.58 -2.08 -24.37
CA LEU A 593 16.26 -3.04 -23.48
C LEU A 593 16.93 -2.33 -22.30
N ILE A 594 16.68 -2.84 -21.10
CA ILE A 594 17.39 -2.48 -19.85
C ILE A 594 18.12 -3.72 -19.38
N VAL A 595 19.46 -3.71 -19.42
CA VAL A 595 20.28 -4.87 -19.05
C VAL A 595 21.12 -4.53 -17.83
N ILE A 596 20.93 -5.29 -16.75
CA ILE A 596 21.73 -5.25 -15.53
C ILE A 596 22.78 -6.35 -15.68
N THR A 597 24.06 -5.95 -15.69
CA THR A 597 25.17 -6.83 -16.05
C THR A 597 26.46 -6.38 -15.37
N HIS A 598 27.35 -7.33 -15.08
CA HIS A 598 28.75 -7.06 -14.73
C HIS A 598 29.73 -7.41 -15.88
N GLN A 599 29.22 -7.87 -17.03
CA GLN A 599 30.05 -8.28 -18.17
C GLN A 599 30.46 -7.09 -19.05
N LYS A 600 31.78 -6.89 -19.18
CA LYS A 600 32.36 -5.77 -19.95
C LYS A 600 31.90 -5.75 -21.41
N ARG A 601 31.86 -6.92 -22.07
CA ARG A 601 31.41 -7.03 -23.48
C ARG A 601 29.96 -6.57 -23.68
N THR A 602 29.08 -6.80 -22.69
CA THR A 602 27.69 -6.33 -22.74
C THR A 602 27.62 -4.82 -22.54
N MET A 603 28.40 -4.29 -21.59
CA MET A 603 28.49 -2.84 -21.34
C MET A 603 29.03 -2.07 -22.55
N GLU A 604 30.01 -2.62 -23.27
CA GLU A 604 30.62 -2.03 -24.48
C GLU A 604 29.63 -1.81 -25.63
N VAL A 605 28.44 -2.41 -25.57
CA VAL A 605 27.42 -2.36 -26.63
C VAL A 605 26.23 -1.46 -26.30
N ALA A 606 26.08 -1.01 -25.05
CA ALA A 606 24.94 -0.18 -24.65
C ALA A 606 25.06 1.28 -25.15
N ASP A 607 23.96 1.88 -25.62
CA ASP A 607 23.92 3.31 -25.98
C ASP A 607 24.08 4.23 -24.75
N ALA A 608 23.69 3.75 -23.57
CA ALA A 608 23.82 4.43 -22.30
C ALA A 608 24.12 3.45 -21.18
N LEU A 609 25.15 3.74 -20.39
CA LEU A 609 25.49 3.01 -19.18
C LEU A 609 24.97 3.77 -17.96
N TYR A 610 24.25 3.05 -17.10
CA TYR A 610 23.84 3.52 -15.78
C TYR A 610 24.64 2.75 -14.73
N GLY A 611 25.79 3.32 -14.35
CA GLY A 611 26.64 2.76 -13.32
C GLY A 611 26.06 3.03 -11.94
N VAL A 612 25.63 1.99 -11.24
CA VAL A 612 25.25 2.10 -9.83
C VAL A 612 26.53 2.09 -8.99
N SER A 613 27.03 3.28 -8.63
CA SER A 613 28.12 3.39 -7.67
C SER A 613 27.54 3.40 -6.27
N MET A 614 27.87 2.38 -5.47
CA MET A 614 27.90 2.60 -4.03
C MET A 614 29.08 3.52 -3.74
N GLN A 615 28.80 4.83 -3.63
CA GLN A 615 29.61 5.64 -2.73
C GLN A 615 29.55 4.98 -1.35
N GLY A 616 30.54 5.28 -0.52
CA GLY A 616 30.69 4.59 0.76
C GLY A 616 29.48 4.63 1.71
N ASP A 617 28.40 5.34 1.39
CA ASP A 617 27.23 5.54 2.23
C ASP A 617 26.34 4.30 2.38
N GLY A 618 26.58 3.26 1.58
CA GLY A 618 25.65 2.13 1.52
C GLY A 618 24.38 2.48 0.75
N VAL A 619 24.40 3.56 -0.01
CA VAL A 619 23.36 3.91 -0.96
C VAL A 619 23.95 4.04 -2.35
N SER A 620 23.14 3.55 -3.27
CA SER A 620 23.36 3.42 -4.69
C SER A 620 23.12 4.75 -5.39
N LYS A 621 24.19 5.50 -5.67
CA LYS A 621 24.11 6.65 -6.58
C LYS A 621 24.19 6.16 -8.01
N VAL A 622 23.16 6.44 -8.80
CA VAL A 622 23.15 6.16 -10.24
C VAL A 622 23.96 7.23 -10.96
N ILE A 623 25.00 6.81 -11.68
CA ILE A 623 25.80 7.64 -12.58
C ILE A 623 25.44 7.26 -14.01
N SER A 624 24.97 8.21 -14.81
CA SER A 624 24.67 7.98 -16.23
C SER A 624 25.81 8.45 -17.12
N GLN A 625 26.20 7.62 -18.08
CA GLN A 625 27.14 7.96 -19.14
C GLN A 625 26.57 7.48 -20.48
N ARG A 626 26.35 8.40 -21.41
CA ARG A 626 25.96 8.06 -22.78
C ARG A 626 27.20 7.67 -23.59
N LEU A 627 27.17 6.49 -24.19
CA LEU A 627 28.17 6.08 -25.17
C LEU A 627 27.71 6.59 -26.55
N ARG A 628 28.65 6.95 -27.41
CA ARG A 628 28.40 7.62 -28.70
C ARG A 628 29.06 6.86 -29.83
#